data_AF-H1SB39-F1
#
_entry.id   AF-H1SB39-F1
#
_cell.length_a   1.000
_cell.length_b   1.000
_cell.length_c   1.000
_cell.angle_alpha   90.00
_cell.angle_beta   90.00
_cell.angle_gamma   90.00
#
_symmetry.space_group_name_H-M   'P 1'
#
loop_
_entity.id
_entity.type
_entity.pdbx_description
1 polymer ?
#
loop_
_entity_poly.entity_id
_entity_poly.type
_entity_poly.pdbx_seq_one_letter_code
_entity_poly.pdbx_strand_id
1 'polypeptide(L)'
;MHATQSELDRYRDMHAAAMEALRQAEVTPAEDTGRLRAEGEALQMRHRAYKLLVEHYARAGTPIDLAVFARQRRQVLQHILFQQRRGVAVAQIRVDDIAFLLR
;
A
#
# COMPACT_ATOMS: atom_id res chain seq x y z
N MET A 1 57.78 17.05 3.82
CA MET A 1 57.17 15.70 3.66
C MET A 1 55.98 15.45 4.60
N HIS A 2 55.87 16.10 5.77
CA HIS A 2 54.72 15.88 6.68
C HIS A 2 53.38 16.47 6.22
N ALA A 3 53.38 17.60 5.51
CA ALA A 3 52.15 18.25 5.04
C ALA A 3 51.36 17.38 4.05
N THR A 4 52.06 16.73 3.13
CA THR A 4 51.49 15.85 2.10
C THR A 4 50.87 14.58 2.71
N GLN A 5 51.47 14.06 3.78
CA GLN A 5 50.92 12.94 4.54
C GLN A 5 49.61 13.34 5.24
N SER A 6 49.58 14.54 5.84
CA SER A 6 48.40 15.05 6.56
C SER A 6 47.20 15.35 5.66
N GLU A 7 47.45 15.73 4.40
CA GLU A 7 46.39 15.91 3.39
C GLU A 7 45.82 14.57 2.92
N LEU A 8 46.67 13.56 2.73
CA LEU A 8 46.24 12.22 2.37
C LEU A 8 45.37 11.58 3.46
N ASP A 9 45.73 11.78 4.72
CA ASP A 9 44.95 11.26 5.85
C ASP A 9 43.59 11.97 5.95
N ARG A 10 43.53 13.31 5.78
CA ARG A 10 42.24 14.03 5.71
C ARG A 10 41.36 13.56 4.56
N TYR A 11 41.95 13.32 3.39
CA TYR A 11 41.20 12.84 2.25
C TYR A 11 40.62 11.44 2.51
N ARG A 12 41.39 10.56 3.16
CA ARG A 12 40.92 9.23 3.58
C ARG A 12 39.80 9.30 4.59
N ASP A 13 39.90 10.16 5.60
CA ASP A 13 38.86 10.34 6.61
C ASP A 13 37.57 10.89 5.99
N MET A 14 37.70 11.88 5.10
CA MET A 14 36.57 12.43 4.35
C MET A 14 35.92 11.38 3.44
N HIS A 15 36.72 10.55 2.77
CA HIS A 15 36.23 9.45 1.93
C HIS A 15 35.52 8.38 2.77
N ALA A 16 36.07 8.01 3.92
CA ALA A 16 35.46 7.06 4.85
C ALA A 16 34.10 7.58 5.37
N ALA A 17 34.04 8.86 5.75
CA ALA A 17 32.79 9.49 6.18
C ALA A 17 31.74 9.55 5.06
N ALA A 18 32.15 9.86 3.82
CA ALA A 18 31.26 9.87 2.66
C ALA A 18 30.72 8.47 2.34
N MET A 19 31.56 7.44 2.41
CA MET A 19 31.17 6.04 2.19
C MET A 19 30.26 5.50 3.28
N GLU A 20 30.42 5.97 4.52
CA GLU A 20 29.52 5.64 5.62
C GLU A 20 28.14 6.32 5.46
N ALA A 21 28.12 7.60 5.08
CA ALA A 21 26.88 8.32 4.78
C ALA A 21 26.12 7.67 3.60
N LEU A 22 26.83 7.23 2.55
CA LEU A 22 26.25 6.49 1.43
C LEU A 22 25.63 5.16 1.88
N ARG A 23 26.34 4.38 2.70
CA ARG A 23 25.80 3.13 3.27
C ARG A 23 24.56 3.38 4.10
N GLN A 24 24.51 4.44 4.90
CA GLN A 24 23.33 4.80 5.69
C GLN A 24 22.16 5.27 4.82
N ALA A 25 22.42 5.94 3.69
CA ALA A 25 21.39 6.38 2.74
C ALA A 25 20.83 5.24 1.88
N GLU A 26 21.67 4.28 1.48
CA GLU A 26 21.24 3.04 0.81
C GLU A 26 20.38 2.17 1.73
N VAL A 27 20.54 2.31 3.05
CA VAL A 27 19.55 1.87 4.06
C VAL A 27 18.41 2.89 4.13
N THR A 28 17.74 3.15 2.99
CA THR A 28 16.35 3.61 3.09
C THR A 28 15.60 2.48 3.77
N PRO A 29 14.95 2.67 4.94
CA PRO A 29 14.49 1.54 5.74
C PRO A 29 13.57 0.67 4.89
N ALA A 30 13.88 -0.63 4.80
CA ALA A 30 12.95 -1.60 4.22
C ALA A 30 11.55 -1.52 4.87
N GLU A 31 11.50 -0.99 6.10
CA GLU A 31 10.29 -0.65 6.84
C GLU A 31 9.46 0.46 6.17
N ASP A 32 10.08 1.52 5.66
CA ASP A 32 9.37 2.61 4.97
C ASP A 32 8.80 2.15 3.63
N THR A 33 9.56 1.36 2.87
CA THR A 33 9.08 0.77 1.61
C THR A 33 8.00 -0.29 1.86
N GLY A 34 8.13 -1.11 2.91
CA GLY A 34 7.13 -2.07 3.33
C GLY A 34 5.83 -1.40 3.79
N ARG A 35 5.94 -0.33 4.58
CA ARG A 35 4.81 0.49 5.01
C ARG A 35 4.09 1.13 3.83
N LEU A 36 4.81 1.79 2.93
CA LEU A 36 4.23 2.40 1.72
C LEU A 36 3.53 1.36 0.84
N ARG A 37 4.12 0.16 0.70
CA ARG A 37 3.47 -0.94 -0.03
C ARG A 37 2.17 -1.36 0.65
N ALA A 38 2.19 -1.59 1.96
CA ALA A 38 1.00 -1.97 2.73
C ALA A 38 -0.11 -0.90 2.65
N GLU A 39 0.25 0.38 2.70
CA GLU A 39 -0.68 1.49 2.51
C GLU A 39 -1.28 1.52 1.10
N GLY A 40 -0.46 1.29 0.08
CA GLY A 40 -0.88 1.16 -1.31
C GLY A 40 -1.87 0.01 -1.51
N GLU A 41 -1.57 -1.16 -0.97
CA GLU A 41 -2.46 -2.33 -0.99
C GLU A 41 -3.78 -2.03 -0.27
N ALA A 42 -3.72 -1.41 0.92
CA ALA A 42 -4.90 -0.99 1.66
C ALA A 42 -5.75 0.03 0.89
N LEU A 43 -5.14 0.95 0.15
CA LEU A 43 -5.85 1.90 -0.71
C LEU A 43 -6.52 1.19 -1.90
N GLN A 44 -5.83 0.28 -2.57
CA GLN A 44 -6.39 -0.49 -3.68
C GLN A 44 -7.60 -1.31 -3.25
N MET A 45 -7.54 -1.97 -2.09
CA MET A 45 -8.67 -2.72 -1.54
C MET A 45 -9.87 -1.82 -1.23
N ARG A 46 -9.65 -0.67 -0.59
CA ARG A 46 -10.71 0.32 -0.31
C ARG A 46 -11.35 0.83 -1.61
N HIS A 47 -10.52 1.15 -2.61
CA HIS A 47 -11.00 1.58 -3.91
C HIS A 47 -11.83 0.50 -4.60
N ARG A 48 -11.38 -0.77 -4.56
CA ARG A 48 -12.13 -1.88 -5.14
C ARG A 48 -13.49 -2.06 -4.47
N ALA A 49 -13.55 -2.03 -3.14
CA ALA A 49 -14.80 -2.12 -2.40
C ALA A 49 -15.79 -1.02 -2.80
N TYR A 50 -15.30 0.22 -2.97
CA TYR A 50 -16.12 1.33 -3.45
C TYR A 50 -16.68 1.08 -4.86
N LYS A 51 -15.83 0.67 -5.80
CA LYS A 51 -16.24 0.39 -7.19
C LYS A 51 -17.31 -0.70 -7.26
N LEU A 52 -17.14 -1.79 -6.52
CA LEU A 52 -18.10 -2.88 -6.51
C LEU A 52 -19.46 -2.46 -5.92
N LEU A 53 -19.45 -1.65 -4.86
CA LEU A 53 -20.70 -1.12 -4.30
C LEU A 53 -21.40 -0.18 -5.28
N VAL A 54 -20.69 0.78 -5.86
CA VAL A 54 -21.29 1.70 -6.83
C VAL A 54 -21.88 0.93 -8.01
N GLU A 55 -21.19 -0.09 -8.51
CA GLU A 55 -21.71 -0.98 -9.55
C GLU A 55 -22.97 -1.73 -9.09
N HIS A 56 -23.01 -2.23 -7.86
CA HIS A 56 -24.18 -2.90 -7.30
C HIS A 56 -25.40 -1.98 -7.25
N TYR A 57 -25.24 -0.78 -6.67
CA TYR A 57 -26.33 0.20 -6.57
C TYR A 57 -26.82 0.63 -7.96
N ALA A 58 -25.89 0.82 -8.91
CA ALA A 58 -26.25 1.14 -10.30
C ALA A 58 -27.04 0.01 -10.96
N ARG A 59 -26.64 -1.26 -10.80
CA ARG A 59 -27.37 -2.42 -11.33
C ARG A 59 -28.74 -2.62 -10.66
N ALA A 60 -28.84 -2.33 -9.36
CA ALA A 60 -30.07 -2.48 -8.58
C ALA A 60 -31.06 -1.31 -8.79
N GLY A 61 -30.61 -0.19 -9.35
CA GLY A 61 -31.43 1.02 -9.49
C GLY A 61 -31.80 1.66 -8.16
N THR A 62 -31.08 1.35 -7.08
CA THR A 62 -31.37 1.85 -5.73
C THR A 62 -30.58 3.12 -5.42
N PRO A 63 -31.18 4.11 -4.75
CA PRO A 63 -30.44 5.29 -4.29
C PRO A 63 -29.43 4.91 -3.19
N ILE A 64 -28.32 5.65 -3.13
CA ILE A 64 -27.29 5.44 -2.11
C ILE A 64 -27.70 6.14 -0.82
N ASP A 65 -27.98 5.35 0.22
CA ASP A 65 -27.97 5.82 1.61
C ASP A 65 -26.54 5.75 2.16
N LEU A 66 -26.01 6.88 2.65
CA LEU A 66 -24.61 6.99 3.07
C LEU A 66 -24.26 6.13 4.30
N ALA A 67 -25.21 5.97 5.24
CA ALA A 67 -24.98 5.17 6.44
C ALA A 67 -24.95 3.68 6.10
N VAL A 68 -25.89 3.23 5.26
CA VAL A 68 -25.93 1.85 4.75
C VAL A 68 -24.71 1.55 3.90
N PHE A 69 -24.35 2.46 2.99
CA PHE A 69 -23.19 2.32 2.11
C PHE A 69 -21.89 2.19 2.92
N ALA A 70 -21.71 2.99 3.97
CA ALA A 70 -20.52 2.91 4.82
C ALA A 70 -20.40 1.55 5.56
N ARG A 71 -21.54 0.98 5.99
CA ARG A 71 -21.61 -0.35 6.60
C ARG A 71 -21.28 -1.45 5.59
N GLN A 72 -21.94 -1.41 4.44
CA GLN A 72 -21.72 -2.36 3.34
C GLN A 72 -20.28 -2.32 2.83
N ARG A 73 -19.65 -1.14 2.77
CA ARG A 73 -18.23 -1.00 2.39
C ARG A 73 -17.31 -1.77 3.32
N ARG A 74 -17.57 -1.77 4.62
CA ARG A 74 -16.79 -2.57 5.59
C ARG A 74 -16.98 -4.06 5.36
N GLN A 75 -18.21 -4.52 5.11
CA GLN A 75 -18.51 -5.93 4.82
C GLN A 75 -17.82 -6.40 3.52
N VAL A 76 -17.91 -5.60 2.46
CA VAL A 76 -17.25 -5.87 1.18
C VAL A 76 -15.73 -5.88 1.32
N LEU A 77 -15.15 -4.95 2.09
CA LEU A 77 -13.71 -4.93 2.35
C LEU A 77 -13.24 -6.20 3.07
N GLN A 78 -13.99 -6.66 4.08
CA GLN A 78 -13.71 -7.92 4.77
C GLN A 78 -13.80 -9.12 3.83
N HIS A 79 -14.79 -9.14 2.94
CA HIS A 79 -14.93 -10.19 1.94
C HIS A 79 -13.76 -10.17 0.93
N ILE A 80 -13.34 -9.01 0.44
CA ILE A 80 -12.18 -8.88 -0.45
C ILE A 80 -10.92 -9.42 0.22
N LEU A 81 -10.67 -9.04 1.49
CA LEU A 81 -9.55 -9.56 2.26
C LEU A 81 -9.61 -11.08 2.42
N PHE A 82 -10.79 -11.63 2.68
CA PHE A 82 -11.00 -13.07 2.76
C PHE A 82 -10.68 -13.78 1.44
N GLN A 83 -11.16 -13.26 0.31
CA GLN A 83 -10.91 -13.84 -1.02
C GLN A 83 -9.43 -13.72 -1.42
N GLN A 84 -8.77 -12.60 -1.08
CA GLN A 84 -7.34 -12.41 -1.31
C GLN A 84 -6.51 -13.44 -0.52
N ARG A 85 -6.86 -13.71 0.74
CA ARG A 85 -6.22 -14.77 1.55
C ARG A 85 -6.40 -16.17 0.96
N ARG A 86 -7.44 -16.37 0.14
CA ARG A 86 -7.69 -17.61 -0.62
C ARG A 86 -7.00 -17.63 -1.99
N GLY A 87 -6.22 -16.60 -2.33
CA GLY A 87 -5.47 -16.50 -3.59
C GLY A 87 -6.25 -15.86 -4.74
N VAL A 88 -7.45 -15.32 -4.50
CA VAL A 88 -8.21 -14.62 -5.55
C VAL A 88 -7.62 -13.23 -5.74
N ALA A 89 -7.29 -12.87 -6.98
CA ALA A 89 -6.80 -11.52 -7.27
C ALA A 89 -7.92 -10.49 -7.04
N VAL A 90 -7.63 -9.40 -6.32
CA VAL A 90 -8.62 -8.35 -5.97
C VAL A 90 -9.33 -7.79 -7.21
N ALA A 91 -8.63 -7.70 -8.34
CA ALA A 91 -9.17 -7.25 -9.62
C ALA A 91 -10.20 -8.21 -10.24
N GLN A 92 -10.18 -9.50 -9.88
CA GLN A 92 -11.08 -10.53 -10.41
C GLN A 92 -12.41 -10.61 -9.65
N ILE A 93 -12.48 -10.13 -8.41
CA ILE A 93 -13.70 -10.14 -7.58
C ILE A 93 -14.75 -9.24 -8.22
N ARG A 94 -15.90 -9.79 -8.64
CA ARG A 94 -16.96 -9.09 -9.37
C ARG A 94 -18.08 -8.63 -8.44
N VAL A 95 -18.98 -7.81 -8.96
CA VAL A 95 -20.14 -7.34 -8.19
C VAL A 95 -21.08 -8.49 -7.80
N ASP A 96 -21.19 -9.52 -8.64
CA ASP A 96 -22.03 -10.70 -8.36
C ASP A 96 -21.46 -11.51 -7.19
N ASP A 97 -20.15 -11.47 -6.97
CA ASP A 97 -19.48 -12.12 -5.84
C ASP A 97 -19.75 -11.42 -4.50
N ILE A 98 -20.25 -10.18 -4.51
CA ILE A 98 -20.56 -9.44 -3.28
C ILE A 98 -22.05 -9.23 -3.08
N ALA A 99 -22.89 -9.48 -4.09
CA ALA A 99 -24.32 -9.18 -4.04
C ALA A 99 -25.04 -9.88 -2.87
N PHE A 100 -24.58 -11.06 -2.47
CA PHE A 100 -25.16 -11.79 -1.32
C PHE A 100 -24.92 -11.09 0.03
N LEU A 101 -23.88 -10.26 0.14
CA LEU A 101 -23.54 -9.52 1.36
C LEU A 101 -24.43 -8.29 1.56
N LEU A 102 -25.15 -7.88 0.52
CA LEU A 102 -25.86 -6.59 0.45
C LEU A 102 -27.38 -6.76 0.52
N ARG A 103 -27.87 -7.99 0.66
CA ARG A 103 -29.28 -8.32 0.84
C ARG A 103 -29.74 -8.10 2.27
#